data_AF-A0A1S2YNF7-F1
#
_entry.id   AF-A0A1S2YNF7-F1
#
_cell.length_a   1.000
_cell.length_b   1.000
_cell.length_c   1.000
_cell.angle_alpha   90.00
_cell.angle_beta   90.00
_cell.angle_gamma   90.00
#
_symmetry.space_group_name_H-M   'P 1'
#
loop_
_entity.id
_entity.type
_entity.pdbx_description
1 polymer ?
#
loop_
_entity_poly.entity_id
_entity_poly.type
_entity_poly.pdbx_seq_one_letter_code
_entity_poly.pdbx_strand_id
1 'polypeptide(L)'
;MASKASVADQHMQVQENIHSQIKTFCTFMDEVLLPTKKTVNDDSFEFSQQTNISPQHSELISANGCAAVPKQRSISQAELSQKLKDGFGFKLDVKPSQISHKEAGQGLFLDGVVDVGAVLALYPGVIYSPAYHHYIPGYLDDQNPYLITRHDGTVIVAQPWGRGGDEKELWNGRKMVDNKTDMVVVEEGSQVDNSDDALERRNPLALAHFANHPPKGMLPNVMICPYDFPLIENNMRAYIPNILYGNAEVNMKKFGSFWFKSRVPRNSESHVPTLKTVVLVATRALQDEELLLNYRLSNTKRWPEWYALVDEEDIIEK
;
A
#
# COMPACT_ATOMS: atom_id res chain seq x y z
N MET A 1 5.85 33.26 4.36
CA MET A 1 7.04 33.22 5.22
C MET A 1 7.58 31.79 5.16
N ALA A 2 8.73 31.56 4.51
CA ALA A 2 9.39 30.26 4.54
C ALA A 2 9.90 30.00 5.97
N SER A 3 9.65 28.81 6.51
CA SER A 3 10.02 28.49 7.90
C SER A 3 11.54 28.49 8.06
N LYS A 4 12.05 28.94 9.22
CA LYS A 4 13.48 28.89 9.59
C LYS A 4 13.96 27.47 9.97
N ALA A 5 13.13 26.45 9.76
CA ALA A 5 13.45 25.07 10.12
C ALA A 5 14.46 24.48 9.14
N SER A 6 15.34 23.59 9.61
CA SER A 6 16.27 22.89 8.72
C SER A 6 15.51 21.94 7.79
N VAL A 7 16.12 21.56 6.66
CA VAL A 7 15.55 20.53 5.76
C VAL A 7 15.28 19.22 6.51
N ALA A 8 16.14 18.87 7.46
CA ALA A 8 15.96 17.67 8.29
C ALA A 8 14.72 17.78 9.18
N ASP A 9 14.51 18.93 9.82
CA ASP A 9 13.32 19.17 10.65
C ASP A 9 12.03 19.16 9.81
N GLN A 10 12.07 19.76 8.62
CA GLN A 10 10.94 19.74 7.69
C GLN A 10 10.62 18.32 7.24
N HIS A 11 11.64 17.52 6.90
CA HIS A 11 11.45 16.12 6.54
C HIS A 11 10.86 15.32 7.70
N MET A 12 11.37 15.50 8.92
CA MET A 12 10.85 14.85 10.12
C MET A 12 9.37 15.20 10.35
N GLN A 13 9.01 16.48 10.25
CA GLN A 13 7.62 16.93 10.40
C GLN A 13 6.68 16.31 9.36
N VAL A 14 7.14 16.16 8.11
CA VAL A 14 6.36 15.47 7.06
C VAL A 14 6.16 14.00 7.41
N GLN A 15 7.20 13.30 7.87
CA GLN A 15 7.12 11.89 8.25
C GLN A 15 6.20 11.68 9.47
N GLU A 16 6.27 12.56 10.48
CA GLU A 16 5.39 12.52 11.65
C GLU A 16 3.92 12.77 11.26
N ASN A 17 3.66 13.74 10.38
CA ASN A 17 2.32 14.00 9.86
C ASN A 17 1.75 12.79 9.11
N ILE A 18 2.55 12.17 8.22
CA ILE A 18 2.17 10.96 7.49
C ILE A 18 1.85 9.83 8.48
N HIS A 19 2.75 9.57 9.43
CA HIS A 19 2.57 8.54 10.45
C HIS A 19 1.26 8.74 11.22
N SER A 20 1.01 9.96 11.71
CA SER A 20 -0.21 10.30 12.46
C SER A 20 -1.47 10.05 11.64
N GLN A 21 -1.50 10.44 10.36
CA GLN A 21 -2.67 10.25 9.51
C GLN A 21 -2.92 8.77 9.19
N ILE A 22 -1.87 8.00 8.87
CA ILE A 22 -2.00 6.55 8.64
C ILE A 22 -2.49 5.87 9.92
N LYS A 23 -1.98 6.25 11.09
CA LYS A 23 -2.42 5.70 12.37
C LYS A 23 -3.90 5.97 12.63
N THR A 24 -4.34 7.22 12.43
CA THR A 24 -5.76 7.58 12.54
C THR A 24 -6.63 6.78 11.57
N PHE A 25 -6.17 6.60 10.32
CA PHE A 25 -6.84 5.75 9.34
C PHE A 25 -6.94 4.29 9.80
N CYS A 26 -5.86 3.70 10.31
CA CYS A 26 -5.88 2.32 10.81
C CYS A 26 -6.82 2.15 12.01
N THR A 27 -6.85 3.10 12.95
CA THR A 27 -7.80 3.09 14.07
C THR A 27 -9.24 3.16 13.59
N PHE A 28 -9.53 4.02 12.61
CA PHE A 28 -10.85 4.08 11.99
C PHE A 28 -11.25 2.76 11.32
N MET A 29 -10.32 2.13 10.59
CA MET A 29 -10.57 0.83 9.95
C MET A 29 -10.89 -0.25 10.98
N ASP A 30 -10.19 -0.27 12.12
CA ASP A 30 -10.50 -1.17 13.23
C ASP A 30 -11.93 -0.94 13.78
N GLU A 31 -12.34 0.31 14.00
CA GLU A 31 -13.69 0.65 14.50
C GLU A 31 -14.80 0.20 13.55
N VAL A 32 -14.56 0.32 12.25
CA VAL A 32 -15.52 -0.09 11.22
C VAL A 32 -15.58 -1.61 11.06
N LEU A 33 -14.42 -2.27 10.99
CA LEU A 33 -14.30 -3.68 10.58
C LEU A 33 -14.41 -4.67 11.74
N LEU A 34 -13.97 -4.27 12.94
CA LEU A 34 -14.00 -5.15 14.10
C LEU A 34 -15.40 -5.11 14.76
N PRO A 35 -15.91 -6.26 15.23
CA PRO A 35 -17.12 -6.28 16.03
C PRO A 35 -16.89 -5.45 17.30
N THR A 36 -17.69 -4.38 17.48
CA THR A 36 -17.78 -3.69 18.78
C THR A 36 -18.07 -4.73 19.85
N LYS A 37 -17.18 -4.88 20.83
CA LYS A 37 -17.48 -5.65 22.06
C LYS A 37 -18.69 -4.98 22.70
N LYS A 38 -19.89 -5.51 22.47
CA LYS A 38 -21.05 -5.14 23.28
C LYS A 38 -20.70 -5.54 24.71
N THR A 39 -20.65 -4.57 25.60
CA THR A 39 -20.71 -4.76 27.05
C THR A 39 -21.94 -5.60 27.34
N VAL A 40 -21.73 -6.87 27.73
CA VAL A 40 -22.76 -7.71 28.32
C VAL A 40 -22.70 -7.47 29.82
N ASN A 41 -23.59 -6.60 30.29
CA ASN A 41 -24.19 -6.60 31.63
C ASN A 41 -25.69 -6.44 31.30
N ASP A 42 -26.67 -7.17 31.81
CA ASP A 42 -26.81 -8.31 32.73
C ASP A 42 -28.25 -8.84 32.47
N ASP A 43 -28.62 -9.92 33.16
CA ASP A 43 -29.97 -10.49 33.34
C ASP A 43 -30.55 -11.40 32.23
N SER A 44 -30.25 -12.69 32.34
CA SER A 44 -31.26 -13.64 32.81
C SER A 44 -30.61 -15.00 33.15
N PHE A 45 -30.46 -15.26 34.45
CA PHE A 45 -30.39 -16.60 35.00
C PHE A 45 -31.67 -17.35 34.65
N GLU A 46 -31.58 -18.47 33.94
CA GLU A 46 -32.46 -19.61 34.21
C GLU A 46 -31.69 -20.93 34.14
N PHE A 47 -31.78 -21.63 35.26
CA PHE A 47 -31.24 -22.95 35.54
C PHE A 47 -32.30 -23.97 35.12
N SER A 48 -31.96 -24.94 34.25
CA SER A 48 -32.68 -26.22 34.25
C SER A 48 -31.77 -27.35 33.76
N GLN A 49 -31.83 -28.43 34.54
CA GLN A 49 -30.95 -29.59 34.55
C GLN A 49 -31.47 -30.72 33.65
N GLN A 50 -30.54 -31.59 33.24
CA GLN A 50 -30.68 -33.05 32.98
C GLN A 50 -31.42 -33.48 31.69
N THR A 51 -31.05 -34.54 30.94
CA THR A 51 -30.30 -35.78 31.22
C THR A 51 -29.81 -36.48 29.93
N ASN A 52 -28.60 -37.09 30.01
CA ASN A 52 -28.10 -38.39 29.49
C ASN A 52 -28.45 -38.93 28.08
N ILE A 53 -27.41 -39.31 27.29
CA ILE A 53 -26.95 -40.69 26.97
C ILE A 53 -25.73 -40.62 26.00
N SER A 54 -24.72 -41.47 26.22
CA SER A 54 -23.41 -41.61 25.53
C SER A 54 -23.41 -42.84 24.58
N PRO A 55 -22.32 -43.30 23.90
CA PRO A 55 -21.09 -42.66 23.39
C PRO A 55 -20.76 -43.07 21.91
N GLN A 56 -19.57 -42.67 21.45
CA GLN A 56 -18.72 -43.25 20.39
C GLN A 56 -18.75 -42.50 19.05
N HIS A 57 -17.75 -41.65 18.83
CA HIS A 57 -16.77 -41.89 17.76
C HIS A 57 -15.46 -41.17 18.11
N SER A 58 -14.40 -41.95 18.05
CA SER A 58 -13.01 -41.55 18.28
C SER A 58 -12.55 -40.69 17.12
N GLU A 59 -12.38 -39.38 17.34
CA GLU A 59 -11.61 -38.54 16.42
C GLU A 59 -10.45 -37.87 17.15
N LEU A 60 -9.28 -38.14 16.59
CA LEU A 60 -7.97 -37.65 16.98
C LEU A 60 -7.98 -36.12 17.10
N ILE A 61 -7.56 -35.63 18.25
CA ILE A 61 -7.20 -34.24 18.47
C ILE A 61 -5.97 -33.94 17.62
N SER A 62 -6.16 -33.28 16.47
CA SER A 62 -5.08 -32.59 15.76
C SER A 62 -4.99 -31.18 16.32
N ALA A 63 -4.15 -31.02 17.34
CA ALA A 63 -3.78 -29.74 17.89
C ALA A 63 -2.74 -29.08 16.97
N ASN A 64 -3.20 -28.29 16.00
CA ASN A 64 -2.44 -27.19 15.44
C ASN A 64 -3.32 -25.95 15.52
N GLY A 65 -3.00 -25.08 16.48
CA GLY A 65 -3.67 -23.81 16.69
C GLY A 65 -3.45 -22.89 15.49
N CYS A 66 -4.32 -23.00 14.49
CA CYS A 66 -4.53 -21.93 13.53
C CYS A 66 -5.26 -20.84 14.30
N ALA A 67 -4.56 -19.75 14.62
CA ALA A 67 -5.17 -18.58 15.26
C ALA A 67 -6.35 -18.15 14.36
N ALA A 68 -7.57 -18.40 14.82
CA ALA A 68 -8.77 -18.09 14.07
C ALA A 68 -8.77 -16.60 13.76
N VAL A 69 -8.68 -16.25 12.47
CA VAL A 69 -8.80 -14.86 12.01
C VAL A 69 -10.09 -14.30 12.62
N PRO A 70 -10.04 -13.18 13.38
CA PRO A 70 -11.23 -12.62 14.01
C PRO A 70 -12.30 -12.39 12.95
N LYS A 71 -13.52 -12.89 13.20
CA LYS A 71 -14.65 -12.78 12.27
C LYS A 71 -15.00 -11.29 12.11
N GLN A 72 -14.47 -10.65 11.07
CA GLN A 72 -14.73 -9.24 10.75
C GLN A 72 -16.17 -9.07 10.27
N ARG A 73 -16.66 -7.83 10.34
CA ARG A 73 -17.94 -7.48 9.71
C ARG A 73 -17.86 -7.71 8.19
N SER A 74 -18.90 -8.31 7.64
CA SER A 74 -19.09 -8.46 6.20
C SER A 74 -19.53 -7.11 5.60
N ILE A 75 -18.57 -6.20 5.45
CA ILE A 75 -18.74 -4.91 4.77
C ILE A 75 -18.07 -4.96 3.41
N SER A 76 -18.73 -4.40 2.38
CA SER A 76 -18.16 -4.29 1.03
C SER A 76 -17.13 -3.16 0.93
N GLN A 77 -16.24 -3.21 -0.07
CA GLN A 77 -15.29 -2.13 -0.33
C GLN A 77 -15.98 -0.78 -0.60
N ALA A 78 -17.12 -0.79 -1.31
CA ALA A 78 -17.88 0.42 -1.60
C ALA A 78 -18.48 1.05 -0.34
N GLU A 79 -19.05 0.23 0.55
CA GLU A 79 -19.58 0.70 1.83
C GLU A 79 -18.46 1.20 2.74
N LEU A 80 -17.30 0.53 2.76
CA LEU A 80 -16.14 0.98 3.52
C LEU A 80 -15.60 2.32 3.01
N SER A 81 -15.57 2.50 1.68
CA SER A 81 -15.19 3.77 1.05
C SER A 81 -16.19 4.88 1.39
N GLN A 82 -17.49 4.56 1.48
CA GLN A 82 -18.48 5.54 1.90
C GLN A 82 -18.31 5.92 3.38
N LYS A 83 -18.04 4.95 4.27
CA LYS A 83 -17.72 5.24 5.67
C LYS A 83 -16.46 6.09 5.80
N LEU A 84 -15.43 5.85 4.98
CA LEU A 84 -14.24 6.71 4.90
C LEU A 84 -14.64 8.14 4.57
N LYS A 85 -15.52 8.35 3.58
CA LYS A 85 -16.04 9.68 3.26
C LYS A 85 -16.73 10.35 4.44
N ASP A 86 -17.57 9.60 5.13
CA ASP A 86 -18.32 10.12 6.28
C ASP A 86 -17.40 10.48 7.46
N GLY A 87 -16.27 9.77 7.63
CA GLY A 87 -15.31 9.97 8.73
C GLY A 87 -14.17 10.96 8.43
N PHE A 88 -13.65 10.98 7.20
CA PHE A 88 -12.49 11.78 6.78
C PHE A 88 -12.86 12.93 5.84
N GLY A 89 -14.12 13.02 5.41
CA GLY A 89 -14.59 14.05 4.48
C GLY A 89 -14.30 13.74 3.01
N PHE A 90 -13.65 12.62 2.70
CA PHE A 90 -13.34 12.22 1.32
C PHE A 90 -13.32 10.71 1.11
N LYS A 91 -13.51 10.29 -0.14
CA LYS A 91 -13.17 8.95 -0.63
C LYS A 91 -12.41 9.02 -1.95
N LEU A 92 -11.86 7.89 -2.33
CA LEU A 92 -11.23 7.70 -3.64
C LEU A 92 -12.10 6.83 -4.53
N ASP A 93 -12.22 7.23 -5.79
CA ASP A 93 -12.87 6.45 -6.82
C ASP A 93 -11.91 6.26 -8.01
N VAL A 94 -11.94 5.08 -8.62
CA VAL A 94 -11.22 4.84 -9.88
C VAL A 94 -12.22 4.82 -11.03
N LYS A 95 -12.11 5.81 -11.92
CA LYS A 95 -13.03 6.09 -13.03
C LYS A 95 -12.23 6.30 -14.32
N PRO A 96 -12.84 6.32 -15.51
CA PRO A 96 -12.15 6.76 -16.73
C PRO A 96 -11.49 8.13 -16.53
N SER A 97 -10.20 8.25 -16.90
CA SER A 97 -9.45 9.50 -16.74
C SER A 97 -10.03 10.61 -17.61
N GLN A 98 -9.91 11.86 -17.14
CA GLN A 98 -10.27 13.05 -17.91
C GLN A 98 -9.17 13.49 -18.88
N ILE A 99 -7.99 12.86 -18.80
CA ILE A 99 -6.85 13.19 -19.62
C ILE A 99 -7.10 12.76 -21.08
N SER A 100 -6.89 13.69 -22.00
CA SER A 100 -7.12 13.50 -23.44
C SER A 100 -5.98 12.74 -24.14
N HIS A 101 -5.62 11.54 -23.68
CA HIS A 101 -4.81 10.59 -24.47
C HIS A 101 -5.26 9.13 -24.23
N LYS A 102 -5.12 8.28 -25.26
CA LYS A 102 -5.67 6.90 -25.25
C LYS A 102 -5.08 6.02 -24.15
N GLU A 103 -3.85 6.29 -23.74
CA GLU A 103 -3.13 5.52 -22.72
C GLU A 103 -3.49 5.93 -21.27
N ALA A 104 -4.26 7.02 -21.05
CA ALA A 104 -4.63 7.47 -19.70
C ALA A 104 -5.58 6.51 -18.98
N GLY A 105 -6.34 5.70 -19.73
CA GLY A 105 -7.16 4.61 -19.20
C GLY A 105 -8.05 5.01 -18.03
N GLN A 106 -7.71 4.52 -16.83
CA GLN A 106 -8.39 4.86 -15.58
C GLN A 106 -7.57 5.88 -14.80
N GLY A 107 -8.24 6.83 -14.16
CA GLY A 107 -7.66 7.79 -13.24
C GLY A 107 -8.17 7.59 -11.81
N LEU A 108 -7.41 8.11 -10.85
CA LEU A 108 -7.78 8.17 -9.45
C LEU A 108 -8.47 9.51 -9.17
N PHE A 109 -9.67 9.50 -8.61
CA PHE A 109 -10.45 10.69 -8.33
C PHE A 109 -10.70 10.83 -6.83
N LEU A 110 -10.58 12.05 -6.34
CA LEU A 110 -11.07 12.45 -5.04
C LEU A 110 -12.56 12.77 -5.14
N ASP A 111 -13.36 12.30 -4.19
CA ASP A 111 -14.74 12.76 -3.95
C ASP A 111 -14.84 13.23 -2.50
N GLY A 112 -14.91 14.55 -2.31
CA GLY A 112 -14.77 15.23 -1.02
C GLY A 112 -13.76 16.38 -1.06
N VAL A 113 -13.42 16.88 0.13
CA VAL A 113 -12.52 18.03 0.32
C VAL A 113 -11.39 17.63 1.26
N VAL A 114 -10.16 17.99 0.89
CA VAL A 114 -8.95 17.72 1.69
C VAL A 114 -8.02 18.92 1.66
N ASP A 115 -7.34 19.15 2.78
CA ASP A 115 -6.33 20.20 2.92
C ASP A 115 -4.96 19.76 2.37
N VAL A 116 -4.10 20.75 2.15
CA VAL A 116 -2.69 20.51 1.82
C VAL A 116 -2.02 19.65 2.89
N GLY A 117 -1.20 18.68 2.47
CA GLY A 117 -0.51 17.77 3.38
C GLY A 117 -1.35 16.57 3.84
N ALA A 118 -2.58 16.41 3.35
CA ALA A 118 -3.39 15.22 3.59
C ALA A 118 -2.81 13.99 2.87
N VAL A 119 -2.76 12.85 3.56
CA VAL A 119 -2.44 11.54 2.98
C VAL A 119 -3.69 11.01 2.29
N LEU A 120 -3.62 10.85 0.97
CA LEU A 120 -4.77 10.46 0.16
C LEU A 120 -4.76 8.98 -0.18
N ALA A 121 -3.59 8.44 -0.57
CA ALA A 121 -3.50 7.08 -1.06
C ALA A 121 -2.18 6.42 -0.67
N LEU A 122 -2.20 5.09 -0.56
CA LEU A 122 -1.05 4.23 -0.36
C LEU A 122 -0.72 3.56 -1.70
N TYR A 123 0.56 3.46 -2.05
CA TYR A 123 1.01 2.68 -3.20
C TYR A 123 1.11 1.20 -2.80
N PRO A 124 0.15 0.37 -3.22
CA PRO A 124 0.12 -1.01 -2.79
C PRO A 124 1.12 -1.83 -3.60
N GLY A 125 1.35 -3.07 -3.19
CA GLY A 125 2.08 -4.00 -4.03
C GLY A 125 3.23 -4.71 -3.34
N VAL A 126 3.98 -5.42 -4.18
CA VAL A 126 5.15 -6.17 -3.75
C VAL A 126 6.37 -5.26 -3.76
N ILE A 127 7.09 -5.20 -2.64
CA ILE A 127 8.29 -4.40 -2.43
C ILE A 127 9.51 -5.24 -2.81
N TYR A 128 10.35 -4.69 -3.67
CA TYR A 128 11.63 -5.27 -4.06
C TYR A 128 12.75 -4.35 -3.61
N SER A 129 13.65 -4.88 -2.79
CA SER A 129 14.93 -4.21 -2.54
C SER A 129 15.79 -4.23 -3.81
N PRO A 130 16.82 -3.36 -3.92
CA PRO A 130 17.74 -3.39 -5.06
C PRO A 130 18.36 -4.76 -5.35
N ALA A 131 18.42 -5.65 -4.35
CA ALA A 131 19.02 -6.98 -4.50
C ALA A 131 18.15 -7.95 -5.32
N TYR A 132 16.89 -7.59 -5.50
CA TYR A 132 15.87 -8.41 -6.15
C TYR A 132 15.30 -7.76 -7.42
N HIS A 133 15.93 -6.69 -7.95
CA HIS A 133 15.46 -6.02 -9.16
C HIS A 133 15.32 -6.94 -10.37
N HIS A 134 16.21 -7.93 -10.51
CA HIS A 134 16.15 -8.91 -11.60
C HIS A 134 14.98 -9.90 -11.50
N TYR A 135 14.29 -9.95 -10.36
CA TYR A 135 13.06 -10.73 -10.18
C TYR A 135 11.78 -9.92 -10.41
N ILE A 136 11.89 -8.61 -10.65
CA ILE A 136 10.73 -7.76 -10.92
C ILE A 136 10.22 -8.05 -12.33
N PRO A 137 8.98 -8.52 -12.50
CA PRO A 137 8.42 -8.75 -13.83
C PRO A 137 8.32 -7.45 -14.63
N GLY A 138 8.99 -7.40 -15.79
CA GLY A 138 8.94 -6.26 -16.71
C GLY A 138 9.72 -5.02 -16.26
N TYR A 139 10.67 -5.14 -15.34
CA TYR A 139 11.44 -4.01 -14.79
C TYR A 139 12.23 -3.18 -15.81
N LEU A 140 12.68 -3.81 -16.90
CA LEU A 140 13.53 -3.19 -17.91
C LEU A 140 12.86 -3.06 -19.28
N ASP A 141 11.61 -3.54 -19.43
CA ASP A 141 10.97 -3.70 -20.73
C ASP A 141 9.86 -2.66 -21.01
N ASP A 142 9.75 -1.59 -20.20
CA ASP A 142 8.71 -0.55 -20.28
C ASP A 142 7.26 -1.10 -20.25
N GLN A 143 7.06 -2.40 -19.93
CA GLN A 143 5.77 -3.09 -20.00
C GLN A 143 4.91 -2.93 -18.74
N ASN A 144 5.47 -2.46 -17.62
CA ASN A 144 4.76 -2.39 -16.35
C ASN A 144 4.55 -0.95 -15.90
N PRO A 145 3.37 -0.34 -16.17
CA PRO A 145 3.08 1.04 -15.81
C PRO A 145 2.85 1.22 -14.30
N TYR A 146 2.80 0.14 -13.52
CA TYR A 146 2.50 0.13 -12.09
C TYR A 146 3.75 -0.09 -11.23
N LEU A 147 4.91 0.37 -11.73
CA LEU A 147 6.17 0.42 -11.00
C LEU A 147 6.38 1.82 -10.42
N ILE A 148 6.83 1.86 -9.17
CA ILE A 148 7.33 3.09 -8.55
C ILE A 148 8.67 2.81 -7.89
N THR A 149 9.62 3.72 -8.08
CA THR A 149 10.96 3.62 -7.50
C THR A 149 11.16 4.72 -6.46
N ARG A 150 11.54 4.32 -5.26
CA ARG A 150 11.95 5.23 -4.19
C ARG A 150 13.39 5.72 -4.41
N HIS A 151 13.75 6.82 -3.75
CA HIS A 151 15.10 7.39 -3.81
C HIS A 151 16.20 6.42 -3.32
N ASP A 152 15.87 5.51 -2.40
CA ASP A 152 16.77 4.47 -1.89
C ASP A 152 16.87 3.23 -2.81
N GLY A 153 16.24 3.28 -3.98
CA GLY A 153 16.29 2.21 -4.99
C GLY A 153 15.28 1.08 -4.76
N THR A 154 14.50 1.12 -3.68
CA THR A 154 13.40 0.18 -3.49
C THR A 154 12.33 0.41 -4.54
N VAL A 155 11.83 -0.69 -5.12
CA VAL A 155 10.79 -0.66 -6.15
C VAL A 155 9.52 -1.31 -5.61
N ILE A 156 8.35 -0.71 -5.86
CA ILE A 156 7.05 -1.29 -5.51
C ILE A 156 6.30 -1.61 -6.80
N VAL A 157 5.75 -2.82 -6.88
CA VAL A 157 5.00 -3.33 -8.03
C VAL A 157 3.54 -3.48 -7.63
N ALA A 158 2.67 -2.57 -8.08
CA ALA A 158 1.25 -2.59 -7.72
C ALA A 158 0.40 -3.54 -8.57
N GLN A 159 0.90 -4.01 -9.73
CA GLN A 159 0.12 -4.83 -10.66
C GLN A 159 -0.57 -6.06 -10.02
N PRO A 160 0.04 -6.84 -9.10
CA PRO A 160 -0.63 -7.96 -8.45
C PRO A 160 -1.71 -7.54 -7.45
N TRP A 161 -1.71 -6.28 -6.98
CA TRP A 161 -2.72 -5.78 -6.05
C TRP A 161 -4.04 -5.51 -6.76
N GLY A 162 -4.01 -4.95 -7.99
CA GLY A 162 -5.20 -4.58 -8.76
C GLY A 162 -6.04 -3.53 -8.03
N ARG A 163 -7.36 -3.72 -7.97
CA ARG A 163 -8.27 -2.82 -7.22
C ARG A 163 -8.42 -3.18 -5.74
N GLY A 164 -7.64 -4.15 -5.25
CA GLY A 164 -7.87 -4.79 -3.96
C GLY A 164 -8.75 -6.01 -4.09
N GLY A 165 -9.58 -6.27 -3.07
CA GLY A 165 -10.47 -7.43 -2.97
C GLY A 165 -11.54 -7.18 -1.92
N ASP A 166 -12.48 -8.12 -1.79
CA ASP A 166 -13.67 -7.95 -0.95
C ASP A 166 -13.50 -8.44 0.49
N GLU A 167 -12.35 -9.02 0.82
CA GLU A 167 -12.12 -9.66 2.12
C GLU A 167 -10.69 -9.41 2.63
N LYS A 168 -10.51 -9.66 3.93
CA LYS A 168 -9.17 -9.77 4.52
C LYS A 168 -8.61 -11.15 4.21
N GLU A 169 -7.48 -11.20 3.51
CA GLU A 169 -6.90 -12.46 3.02
C GLU A 169 -5.40 -12.54 3.23
N LEU A 170 -4.86 -13.76 3.27
CA LEU A 170 -3.42 -13.98 3.14
C LEU A 170 -3.00 -13.65 1.72
N TRP A 171 -2.41 -12.48 1.53
CA TRP A 171 -2.01 -11.98 0.20
C TRP A 171 -0.51 -12.17 -0.01
N ASN A 172 -0.15 -13.01 -0.97
CA ASN A 172 1.24 -13.37 -1.28
C ASN A 172 1.80 -12.65 -2.52
N GLY A 173 1.07 -11.66 -3.05
CA GLY A 173 1.52 -10.87 -4.19
C GLY A 173 1.58 -11.62 -5.52
N ARG A 174 1.04 -12.85 -5.60
CA ARG A 174 0.85 -13.55 -6.87
C ARG A 174 -0.31 -12.92 -7.62
N LYS A 175 -0.16 -12.77 -8.94
CA LYS A 175 -1.23 -12.31 -9.81
C LYS A 175 -2.37 -13.31 -9.74
N MET A 176 -3.58 -12.88 -9.36
CA MET A 176 -4.77 -13.68 -9.61
C MET A 176 -4.92 -13.80 -11.12
N VAL A 177 -4.72 -15.01 -11.65
CA VAL A 177 -5.03 -15.32 -13.03
C VAL A 177 -6.54 -15.49 -13.09
N ASP A 178 -7.24 -14.58 -13.76
CA ASP A 178 -8.62 -14.82 -14.17
C ASP A 178 -8.64 -16.09 -15.03
N ASN A 179 -9.27 -17.14 -14.51
CA ASN A 179 -9.20 -18.50 -15.05
C ASN A 179 -9.60 -18.58 -16.54
N LYS A 180 -8.63 -18.89 -17.42
CA LYS A 180 -8.61 -20.04 -18.36
C LYS A 180 -7.45 -19.88 -19.35
N THR A 181 -6.62 -20.91 -19.45
CA THR A 181 -5.57 -21.13 -20.48
C THR A 181 -4.31 -20.28 -20.32
N ASP A 182 -3.44 -20.71 -19.41
CA ASP A 182 -2.00 -20.94 -19.64
C ASP A 182 -1.29 -20.89 -18.29
N MET A 183 -0.92 -22.07 -17.78
CA MET A 183 -0.13 -22.21 -16.57
C MET A 183 1.31 -21.76 -16.86
N VAL A 184 1.58 -20.46 -16.78
CA VAL A 184 2.94 -20.00 -16.51
C VAL A 184 3.14 -20.16 -15.01
N VAL A 185 3.68 -21.32 -14.64
CA VAL A 185 4.24 -21.56 -13.31
C VAL A 185 5.35 -20.53 -13.12
N VAL A 186 5.06 -19.47 -12.36
CA VAL A 186 6.12 -18.62 -11.80
C VAL A 186 6.89 -19.53 -10.85
N GLU A 187 8.15 -19.80 -11.19
CA GLU A 187 9.03 -20.76 -10.53
C GLU A 187 8.89 -20.74 -9.00
N GLU A 188 8.74 -21.95 -8.44
CA GLU A 188 8.94 -22.25 -7.03
C GLU A 188 10.38 -21.91 -6.62
N GLY A 189 10.63 -20.66 -6.23
CA GLY A 189 11.98 -20.26 -5.83
C GLY A 189 12.10 -18.98 -5.00
N SER A 190 11.01 -18.27 -4.73
CA SER A 190 11.07 -17.06 -3.92
C SER A 190 10.02 -17.09 -2.82
N GLN A 191 10.46 -17.46 -1.62
CA GLN A 191 9.73 -17.10 -0.41
C GLN A 191 9.62 -15.56 -0.40
N VAL A 192 8.44 -15.05 -0.74
CA VAL A 192 7.93 -13.83 -0.13
C VAL A 192 8.03 -14.11 1.37
N ASP A 193 8.77 -13.28 2.11
CA ASP A 193 8.84 -13.39 3.55
C ASP A 193 7.43 -13.04 4.07
N ASN A 194 6.59 -14.07 4.10
CA ASN A 194 5.24 -14.01 4.61
C ASN A 194 5.40 -13.74 6.09
N SER A 195 5.18 -12.50 6.51
CA SER A 195 4.41 -12.40 7.73
C SER A 195 3.09 -13.10 7.43
N ASP A 196 2.66 -14.04 8.28
CA ASP A 196 1.35 -14.71 8.24
C ASP A 196 0.18 -13.70 8.42
N ASP A 197 0.42 -12.41 8.13
CA ASP A 197 -0.50 -11.32 8.30
C ASP A 197 -1.44 -11.28 7.11
N ALA A 198 -2.68 -11.66 7.36
CA ALA A 198 -3.76 -11.38 6.44
C ALA A 198 -3.92 -9.86 6.27
N LEU A 199 -3.92 -9.40 5.01
CA LEU A 199 -4.06 -7.99 4.65
C LEU A 199 -5.51 -7.66 4.33
N GLU A 200 -5.92 -6.46 4.69
CA GLU A 200 -7.23 -5.91 4.39
C GLU A 200 -7.27 -5.45 2.93
N ARG A 201 -7.76 -6.32 2.03
CA ARG A 201 -7.80 -6.03 0.59
C ARG A 201 -8.89 -5.01 0.21
N ARG A 202 -9.83 -4.74 1.12
CA ARG A 202 -10.83 -3.68 0.95
C ARG A 202 -10.28 -2.27 1.21
N ASN A 203 -8.99 -2.12 1.52
CA ASN A 203 -8.41 -0.83 1.91
C ASN A 203 -8.72 0.28 0.88
N PRO A 204 -9.53 1.30 1.26
CA PRO A 204 -9.98 2.34 0.33
C PRO A 204 -8.87 3.31 -0.10
N LEU A 205 -7.73 3.33 0.61
CA LEU A 205 -6.57 4.16 0.25
C LEU A 205 -5.58 3.43 -0.68
N ALA A 206 -5.70 2.11 -0.87
CA ALA A 206 -4.74 1.29 -1.61
C ALA A 206 -4.90 1.39 -3.15
N LEU A 207 -4.96 2.62 -3.68
CA LEU A 207 -5.30 2.93 -5.06
C LEU A 207 -4.33 3.90 -5.75
N ALA A 208 -3.21 4.26 -5.10
CA ALA A 208 -2.29 5.29 -5.61
C ALA A 208 -1.75 5.01 -7.02
N HIS A 209 -1.64 3.73 -7.40
CA HIS A 209 -1.15 3.30 -8.72
C HIS A 209 -2.12 3.65 -9.87
N PHE A 210 -3.33 4.15 -9.59
CA PHE A 210 -4.25 4.70 -10.58
C PHE A 210 -4.10 6.22 -10.78
N ALA A 211 -3.25 6.91 -10.01
CA ALA A 211 -2.99 8.33 -10.23
C ALA A 211 -2.21 8.50 -11.53
N ASN A 212 -2.70 9.34 -12.44
CA ASN A 212 -2.12 9.55 -13.75
C ASN A 212 -1.09 10.67 -13.74
N HIS A 213 -0.21 10.66 -14.74
CA HIS A 213 0.64 11.80 -15.02
C HIS A 213 -0.16 12.98 -15.57
N PRO A 214 0.08 14.23 -15.10
CA PRO A 214 -0.62 15.39 -15.66
C PRO A 214 -0.32 15.56 -17.16
N PRO A 215 -1.30 15.96 -17.98
CA PRO A 215 -1.03 16.35 -19.36
C PRO A 215 -0.24 17.66 -19.41
N LYS A 216 0.29 17.96 -20.60
CA LYS A 216 1.03 19.20 -20.84
C LYS A 216 0.22 20.43 -20.41
N GLY A 217 0.84 21.27 -19.57
CA GLY A 217 0.24 22.50 -19.06
C GLY A 217 -0.61 22.34 -17.81
N MET A 218 -0.75 21.12 -17.27
CA MET A 218 -1.35 20.88 -15.95
C MET A 218 -0.26 20.58 -14.92
N LEU A 219 -0.48 21.04 -13.69
CA LEU A 219 0.40 20.74 -12.56
C LEU A 219 -0.09 19.48 -11.82
N PRO A 220 0.82 18.65 -11.29
CA PRO A 220 0.44 17.60 -10.36
C PRO A 220 -0.16 18.23 -9.10
N ASN A 221 -1.15 17.57 -8.53
CA ASN A 221 -1.85 18.00 -7.32
C ASN A 221 -1.58 17.05 -6.13
N VAL A 222 -0.81 15.99 -6.38
CA VAL A 222 -0.26 15.07 -5.38
C VAL A 222 1.23 14.83 -5.59
N MET A 223 1.93 14.50 -4.51
CA MET A 223 3.34 14.13 -4.54
C MET A 223 3.58 12.79 -3.85
N ILE A 224 4.64 12.10 -4.29
CA ILE A 224 5.14 10.89 -3.65
C ILE A 224 5.92 11.26 -2.39
N CYS A 225 5.52 10.67 -1.26
CA CYS A 225 6.31 10.68 -0.04
C CYS A 225 6.72 9.23 0.29
N PRO A 226 8.02 8.89 0.19
CA PRO A 226 8.54 7.64 0.74
C PRO A 226 8.29 7.61 2.25
N TYR A 227 7.78 6.48 2.74
CA TYR A 227 7.47 6.30 4.16
C TYR A 227 7.96 4.92 4.60
N ASP A 228 8.62 4.86 5.75
CA ASP A 228 9.17 3.63 6.32
C ASP A 228 8.26 3.19 7.47
N PHE A 229 7.35 2.26 7.18
CA PHE A 229 6.35 1.82 8.14
C PHE A 229 6.99 0.91 9.21
N PRO A 230 6.94 1.26 10.51
CA PRO A 230 7.56 0.47 11.57
C PRO A 230 6.78 -0.84 11.80
N LEU A 231 7.41 -1.99 11.56
CA LEU A 231 6.80 -3.31 11.73
C LEU A 231 6.58 -3.72 13.19
N ILE A 232 7.01 -2.91 14.16
CA ILE A 232 6.65 -3.09 15.57
C ILE A 232 5.20 -2.71 15.87
N GLU A 233 4.56 -1.93 14.98
CA GLU A 233 3.16 -1.47 15.12
C GLU A 233 2.20 -2.46 14.46
N ASN A 234 2.18 -3.68 14.99
CA ASN A 234 1.44 -4.82 14.44
C ASN A 234 -0.07 -4.57 14.23
N ASN A 235 -0.67 -3.63 14.98
CA ASN A 235 -2.08 -3.27 14.83
C ASN A 235 -2.39 -2.57 13.50
N MET A 236 -1.41 -1.87 12.91
CA MET A 236 -1.60 -1.18 11.63
C MET A 236 -1.28 -2.07 10.43
N ARG A 237 -0.48 -3.13 10.64
CA ARG A 237 0.10 -3.98 9.60
C ARG A 237 -0.91 -4.57 8.62
N ALA A 238 -2.10 -4.95 9.11
CA ALA A 238 -3.19 -5.48 8.27
C ALA A 238 -3.68 -4.46 7.23
N TYR A 239 -3.50 -3.17 7.48
CA TYR A 239 -3.94 -2.08 6.61
C TYR A 239 -2.82 -1.53 5.72
N ILE A 240 -1.57 -1.97 5.90
CA ILE A 240 -0.46 -1.57 5.03
C ILE A 240 -0.43 -2.52 3.83
N PRO A 241 -0.78 -2.05 2.61
CA PRO A 241 -1.08 -2.91 1.46
C PRO A 241 0.19 -3.35 0.73
N ASN A 242 1.25 -3.65 1.49
CA ASN A 242 2.54 -4.03 0.96
C ASN A 242 3.02 -5.35 1.58
N ILE A 243 3.81 -6.08 0.79
CA ILE A 243 4.57 -7.25 1.22
C ILE A 243 5.99 -7.16 0.67
N LEU A 244 6.94 -7.79 1.34
CA LEU A 244 8.33 -7.82 0.91
C LEU A 244 8.62 -9.05 0.06
N TYR A 245 9.28 -8.86 -1.07
CA TYR A 245 9.83 -9.96 -1.86
C TYR A 245 11.20 -10.39 -1.33
N GLY A 246 11.34 -11.69 -1.07
CA GLY A 246 12.57 -12.26 -0.51
C GLY A 246 12.76 -11.93 0.98
N ASN A 247 13.92 -12.32 1.53
CA ASN A 247 14.25 -12.10 2.93
C ASN A 247 14.72 -10.66 3.20
N ALA A 248 14.45 -10.18 4.41
CA ALA A 248 14.72 -8.83 4.90
C ALA A 248 16.04 -8.17 4.42
N GLU A 249 15.93 -6.87 4.09
CA GLU A 249 16.95 -5.87 3.75
C GLU A 249 18.40 -6.37 3.52
N VAL A 250 18.70 -6.80 2.29
CA VAL A 250 20.09 -6.88 1.83
C VAL A 250 20.63 -5.47 1.67
N ASN A 251 21.60 -5.07 2.50
CA ASN A 251 22.25 -3.76 2.39
C ASN A 251 22.93 -3.59 1.03
N MET A 252 22.39 -2.71 0.19
CA MET A 252 22.99 -2.32 -1.08
C MET A 252 23.38 -0.86 -1.06
N LYS A 253 24.59 -0.56 -1.53
CA LYS A 253 25.07 0.80 -1.76
C LYS A 253 25.08 1.07 -3.25
N LYS A 254 24.55 2.23 -3.64
CA LYS A 254 24.61 2.75 -5.00
C LYS A 254 25.99 3.36 -5.25
N PHE A 255 26.67 2.92 -6.29
CA PHE A 255 27.86 3.58 -6.83
C PHE A 255 27.61 3.82 -8.32
N GLY A 256 27.35 5.08 -8.69
CA GLY A 256 26.91 5.44 -10.04
C GLY A 256 25.55 4.82 -10.38
N SER A 257 25.47 4.12 -11.52
CA SER A 257 24.27 3.39 -11.96
C SER A 257 24.15 1.97 -11.38
N PHE A 258 25.13 1.51 -10.59
CA PHE A 258 25.21 0.12 -10.14
C PHE A 258 24.98 -0.01 -8.63
N TRP A 259 24.32 -1.10 -8.25
CA TRP A 259 24.07 -1.46 -6.85
C TRP A 259 25.03 -2.57 -6.42
N PHE A 260 25.77 -2.32 -5.35
CA PHE A 260 26.73 -3.28 -4.80
C PHE A 260 26.29 -3.71 -3.40
N LYS A 261 26.41 -5.00 -3.10
CA LYS A 261 26.20 -5.51 -1.74
C LYS A 261 27.25 -4.89 -0.82
N SER A 262 26.82 -4.20 0.21
CA SER A 262 27.72 -3.68 1.23
C SER A 262 28.20 -4.85 2.09
N ARG A 263 29.51 -5.06 2.15
CA ARG A 263 30.14 -6.09 3.02
C ARG A 263 30.30 -5.63 4.47
N VAL A 264 29.92 -4.39 4.78
CA VAL A 264 29.94 -3.84 6.14
C VAL A 264 28.78 -4.46 6.91
N PRO A 265 29.03 -5.26 7.96
CA PRO A 265 27.98 -5.67 8.89
C PRO A 265 27.36 -4.40 9.45
N ARG A 266 26.03 -4.30 9.44
CA ARG A 266 25.34 -3.17 10.06
C ARG A 266 25.81 -3.12 11.52
N ASN A 267 26.36 -1.98 11.96
CA ASN A 267 26.54 -1.76 13.39
C ASN A 267 25.19 -2.07 14.05
N SER A 268 25.24 -2.82 15.14
CA SER A 268 24.10 -3.26 15.94
C SER A 268 23.44 -2.07 16.66
N GLU A 269 23.03 -1.06 15.91
CA GLU A 269 22.02 -0.12 16.35
C GLU A 269 20.68 -0.82 16.16
N SER A 270 19.92 -0.85 17.25
CA SER A 270 18.56 -1.38 17.40
C SER A 270 17.59 -0.73 16.39
N HIS A 271 17.74 -1.04 15.11
CA HIS A 271 16.85 -0.55 14.08
C HIS A 271 15.56 -1.34 14.13
N VAL A 272 14.47 -0.62 14.43
CA VAL A 272 13.11 -1.10 14.26
C VAL A 272 12.96 -1.59 12.82
N PRO A 273 12.55 -2.85 12.58
CA PRO A 273 12.32 -3.35 11.23
C PRO A 273 11.23 -2.49 10.57
N THR A 274 11.45 -2.07 9.33
CA THR A 274 10.50 -1.20 8.60
C THR A 274 10.10 -1.79 7.26
N LEU A 275 8.91 -1.43 6.79
CA LEU A 275 8.41 -1.74 5.46
C LEU A 275 8.43 -0.47 4.61
N LYS A 276 9.23 -0.52 3.54
CA LYS A 276 9.51 0.62 2.66
C LYS A 276 8.35 0.89 1.69
N THR A 277 7.40 1.72 2.10
CA THR A 277 6.21 2.06 1.32
C THR A 277 6.30 3.46 0.68
N VAL A 278 5.27 3.82 -0.07
CA VAL A 278 5.06 5.13 -0.70
C VAL A 278 3.61 5.56 -0.45
N VAL A 279 3.43 6.82 -0.08
CA VAL A 279 2.11 7.44 0.04
C VAL A 279 1.99 8.65 -0.90
N LEU A 280 0.76 8.96 -1.32
CA LEU A 280 0.43 10.19 -2.03
C LEU A 280 -0.09 11.24 -1.06
N VAL A 281 0.53 12.41 -1.10
CA VAL A 281 0.19 13.57 -0.26
C VAL A 281 -0.30 14.71 -1.13
N ALA A 282 -1.39 15.37 -0.71
CA ALA A 282 -1.93 16.55 -1.38
C ALA A 282 -0.94 17.72 -1.35
N THR A 283 -0.65 18.33 -2.50
CA THR A 283 0.28 19.49 -2.59
C THR A 283 -0.43 20.83 -2.44
N ARG A 284 -1.75 20.83 -2.50
CA ARG A 284 -2.65 21.97 -2.24
C ARG A 284 -3.97 21.45 -1.68
N ALA A 285 -4.88 22.35 -1.30
CA ALA A 285 -6.26 21.97 -1.05
C ALA A 285 -6.89 21.40 -2.34
N LEU A 286 -7.60 20.28 -2.22
CA LEU A 286 -8.25 19.58 -3.33
C LEU A 286 -9.73 19.42 -3.06
N GLN A 287 -10.52 19.43 -4.14
CA GLN A 287 -11.95 19.19 -4.08
C GLN A 287 -12.43 18.50 -5.36
N ASP A 288 -13.07 17.34 -5.22
CA ASP A 288 -13.83 16.66 -6.28
C ASP A 288 -13.11 16.58 -7.65
N GLU A 289 -11.84 16.19 -7.65
CA GLU A 289 -10.95 16.27 -8.83
C GLU A 289 -10.09 15.01 -9.04
N GLU A 290 -9.56 14.84 -10.26
CA GLU A 290 -8.59 13.77 -10.58
C GLU A 290 -7.24 14.04 -9.90
N LEU A 291 -6.66 13.02 -9.27
CA LEU A 291 -5.34 13.06 -8.67
C LEU A 291 -4.27 12.81 -9.73
N LEU A 292 -3.40 13.81 -9.90
CA LEU A 292 -2.34 13.86 -10.90
C LEU A 292 -0.97 13.83 -10.23
N LEU A 293 -0.19 12.82 -10.59
CA LEU A 293 1.11 12.51 -10.02
C LEU A 293 2.22 12.72 -11.05
N ASN A 294 3.25 13.49 -10.72
CA ASN A 294 4.43 13.55 -11.57
C ASN A 294 5.20 12.20 -11.53
N TYR A 295 5.16 11.46 -12.64
CA TYR A 295 5.82 10.15 -12.77
C TYR A 295 7.34 10.22 -12.79
N ARG A 296 7.93 11.38 -13.11
CA ARG A 296 9.39 11.60 -13.14
C ARG A 296 10.14 10.49 -13.89
N LEU A 297 9.67 10.15 -15.10
CA LEU A 297 10.24 9.06 -15.89
C LEU A 297 11.75 9.27 -16.13
N SER A 298 12.54 8.27 -15.78
CA SER A 298 14.01 8.37 -15.74
C SER A 298 14.67 8.23 -17.12
N ASN A 299 14.00 7.62 -18.10
CA ASN A 299 14.56 7.31 -19.42
C ASN A 299 14.46 8.50 -20.38
N THR A 300 15.48 9.35 -20.40
CA THR A 300 15.56 10.53 -21.28
C THR A 300 15.75 10.21 -22.77
N LYS A 301 16.02 8.94 -23.14
CA LYS A 301 16.30 8.60 -24.54
C LYS A 301 15.04 8.48 -25.40
N ARG A 302 13.90 8.08 -24.82
CA ARG A 302 12.58 8.06 -25.47
C ARG A 302 11.49 8.13 -24.40
N TRP A 303 10.95 9.32 -24.16
CA TRP A 303 9.69 9.42 -23.41
C TRP A 303 8.52 9.05 -24.33
N PRO A 304 7.45 8.45 -23.78
CA PRO A 304 6.19 8.32 -24.50
C PRO A 304 5.67 9.70 -24.96
N GLU A 305 4.98 9.73 -26.10
CA GLU A 305 4.47 10.99 -26.68
C GLU A 305 3.52 11.76 -25.73
N TRP A 306 2.85 11.06 -24.84
CA TRP A 306 1.94 11.64 -23.86
C TRP A 306 2.64 12.25 -22.64
N TYR A 307 3.92 11.92 -22.39
CA TYR A 307 4.63 12.38 -21.21
C TYR A 307 5.02 13.86 -21.34
N ALA A 308 4.70 14.66 -20.32
CA ALA A 308 5.02 16.08 -20.28
C ALA A 308 5.93 16.37 -19.09
N LEU A 309 7.04 17.07 -19.33
CA LEU A 309 7.85 17.56 -18.22
C LEU A 309 7.06 18.57 -17.40
N VAL A 310 7.03 18.36 -16.09
CA VAL A 310 6.36 19.23 -15.12
C VAL A 310 7.30 20.35 -14.67
N ASP A 311 8.59 20.04 -14.46
CA ASP A 311 9.60 20.99 -13.97
C ASP A 311 10.78 21.08 -14.96
N GLU A 312 11.24 22.30 -15.27
CA GLU A 312 12.45 22.52 -16.09
C GLU A 312 13.75 22.20 -15.33
N GLU A 313 13.72 22.26 -13.99
CA GLU A 313 14.86 21.94 -13.11
C GLU A 313 15.27 20.46 -13.16
N ASP A 314 14.31 19.56 -13.45
CA ASP A 314 14.57 18.11 -13.62
C ASP A 314 15.51 17.78 -14.80
N ILE A 315 15.77 18.74 -15.69
CA ILE A 315 16.68 18.61 -16.84
C ILE A 315 18.15 18.86 -16.41
N ILE A 316 18.38 19.60 -15.31
CA ILE A 316 19.72 20.13 -14.96
C ILE A 316 20.48 19.21 -13.98
N GLU A 317 19.80 18.32 -13.24
CA GLU A 317 20.42 17.44 -12.23
C GLU A 317 20.65 15.97 -12.66
N LYS A 318 20.77 15.66 -13.97
CA LYS A 318 21.13 14.31 -14.44
C LYS A 318 22.38 14.27 -15.31
#